data_AF-A0A940KJZ7-F1
#
_entry.id   AF-A0A940KJZ7-F1
#
_cell.length_a   1.000
_cell.length_b   1.000
_cell.length_c   1.000
_cell.angle_alpha   90.00
_cell.angle_beta   90.00
_cell.angle_gamma   90.00
#
_symmetry.space_group_name_H-M   'P 1'
#
loop_
_entity.id
_entity.type
_entity.pdbx_description
1 polymer ?
#
loop_
_entity_poly.entity_id
_entity_poly.type
_entity_poly.pdbx_seq_one_letter_code
_entity_poly.pdbx_strand_id
1 'polypeptide(L)'
;MSNYTEELRLNQYRLELLTEAYSGYAYSLSGDEKGIRPGDSKDGTLIAGGFLSAAVYCSLYDQETCKKWFRYAADAYAQLGQPFWKLVAVCGDWREMEARDEFSTDQGAQSIFYELVWRFARKLEVREFAGSIPDQYRAQWVGRLGMPLQVYIDLVLVNSIENRADTKFQAMERILQRSTEHTSLLQSDRYHWEKQIGALPYEPEVLACCVAFLNQVDGFEAFTQELRIRERNTRASTIPLRIAAGILGLEIDF
;
A
#
# COMPACT_ATOMS: atom_id res chain seq x y z
N MET A 1 19.11 7.75 -1.81
CA MET A 1 17.84 7.00 -1.99
C MET A 1 18.13 5.54 -1.70
N SER A 2 17.33 4.90 -0.87
CA SER A 2 17.57 3.54 -0.37
C SER A 2 17.17 2.52 -1.44
N ASN A 3 18.07 1.58 -1.74
CA ASN A 3 17.81 0.51 -2.67
C ASN A 3 17.34 -0.75 -1.93
N TYR A 4 16.04 -1.06 -1.97
CA TYR A 4 15.49 -2.22 -1.25
C TYR A 4 15.67 -3.53 -2.02
N THR A 5 16.18 -3.47 -3.25
CA THR A 5 16.34 -4.67 -4.10
C THR A 5 17.38 -5.62 -3.53
N GLU A 6 18.46 -5.11 -2.93
CA GLU A 6 19.50 -5.95 -2.32
C GLU A 6 18.96 -6.76 -1.14
N GLU A 7 18.16 -6.14 -0.28
CA GLU A 7 17.58 -6.78 0.90
C GLU A 7 16.60 -7.88 0.53
N LEU A 8 15.88 -7.71 -0.58
CA LEU A 8 14.98 -8.72 -1.16
C LEU A 8 15.66 -9.69 -2.12
N ARG A 9 16.97 -9.54 -2.35
CA ARG A 9 17.76 -10.30 -3.34
C ARG A 9 17.19 -10.24 -4.76
N LEU A 10 16.71 -9.07 -5.14
CA LEU A 10 16.15 -8.76 -6.45
C LEU A 10 17.17 -8.02 -7.31
N ASN A 11 17.13 -8.28 -8.61
CA ASN A 11 17.96 -7.59 -9.58
C ASN A 11 17.29 -6.26 -9.97
N GLN A 12 17.90 -5.13 -9.58
CA GLN A 12 17.34 -3.80 -9.86
C GLN A 12 17.08 -3.56 -11.36
N TYR A 13 18.03 -3.88 -12.24
CA TYR A 13 17.86 -3.73 -13.68
C TYR A 13 16.63 -4.49 -14.22
N ARG A 14 16.34 -5.67 -13.66
CA ARG A 14 15.09 -6.38 -13.99
C ARG A 14 13.85 -5.65 -13.50
N LEU A 15 13.88 -5.08 -12.31
CA LEU A 15 12.74 -4.32 -11.79
C LEU A 15 12.48 -3.07 -12.64
N GLU A 16 13.53 -2.35 -13.03
CA GLU A 16 13.44 -1.22 -13.96
C GLU A 16 12.82 -1.64 -15.30
N LEU A 17 13.31 -2.74 -15.90
CA LEU A 17 12.75 -3.30 -17.12
C LEU A 17 11.27 -3.69 -16.98
N LEU A 18 10.89 -4.28 -15.84
CA LEU A 18 9.50 -4.63 -15.56
C LEU A 18 8.62 -3.39 -15.38
N THR A 19 9.11 -2.37 -14.66
CA THR A 19 8.42 -1.08 -14.52
C THR A 19 8.18 -0.45 -15.89
N GLU A 20 9.19 -0.41 -16.77
CA GLU A 20 9.05 0.09 -18.14
C GLU A 20 8.09 -0.76 -18.97
N ALA A 21 8.20 -2.09 -18.91
CA ALA A 21 7.34 -3.00 -19.67
C ALA A 21 5.87 -2.88 -19.26
N TYR A 22 5.57 -2.89 -17.96
CA TYR A 22 4.19 -2.80 -17.46
C TYR A 22 3.59 -1.41 -17.66
N SER A 23 4.38 -0.34 -17.44
CA SER A 23 3.92 1.03 -17.67
C SER A 23 3.71 1.30 -19.16
N GLY A 24 4.64 0.88 -20.03
CA GLY A 24 4.52 0.97 -21.49
C GLY A 24 3.36 0.16 -22.04
N TYR A 25 3.11 -1.05 -21.52
CA TYR A 25 1.94 -1.84 -21.87
C TYR A 25 0.63 -1.14 -21.49
N ALA A 26 0.53 -0.62 -20.25
CA ALA A 26 -0.63 0.13 -19.79
C ALA A 26 -0.86 1.40 -20.64
N TYR A 27 0.21 2.12 -21.00
CA TYR A 27 0.12 3.27 -21.90
C TYR A 27 -0.37 2.88 -23.30
N SER A 28 0.21 1.84 -23.89
CA SER A 28 -0.20 1.33 -25.21
C SER A 28 -1.68 0.95 -25.25
N LEU A 29 -2.21 0.37 -24.17
CA LEU A 29 -3.63 0.04 -24.07
C LEU A 29 -4.51 1.27 -23.84
N SER A 30 -4.01 2.28 -23.12
CA SER A 30 -4.78 3.49 -22.81
C SER A 30 -4.98 4.42 -24.03
N GLY A 31 -4.20 4.24 -25.09
CA GLY A 31 -4.36 4.95 -26.37
C GLY A 31 -4.03 6.45 -26.34
N ASP A 32 -3.55 6.97 -25.21
CA ASP A 32 -3.31 8.41 -25.03
C ASP A 32 -2.08 8.65 -24.13
N GLU A 33 -1.08 9.37 -24.62
CA GLU A 33 0.04 9.87 -23.78
C GLU A 33 -0.44 10.92 -22.75
N LYS A 34 -1.71 11.40 -22.86
CA LYS A 34 -2.23 12.55 -22.12
C LYS A 34 -3.53 12.33 -21.32
N GLY A 35 -4.13 11.15 -21.33
CA GLY A 35 -5.34 10.92 -20.53
C GLY A 35 -5.92 9.51 -20.64
N ILE A 36 -5.97 8.81 -19.50
CA ILE A 36 -6.56 7.47 -19.39
C ILE A 36 -8.08 7.59 -19.61
N ARG A 37 -8.61 7.00 -20.69
CA ARG A 37 -10.05 6.78 -20.90
C ARG A 37 -10.33 5.26 -20.92
N PRO A 38 -10.40 4.58 -19.76
CA PRO A 38 -10.63 3.15 -19.63
C PRO A 38 -12.14 2.80 -19.79
N GLY A 39 -12.84 3.47 -20.71
CA GLY A 39 -14.30 3.45 -20.82
C GLY A 39 -14.90 2.15 -21.37
N ASP A 40 -14.09 1.20 -21.86
CA ASP A 40 -14.57 -0.10 -22.35
C ASP A 40 -13.92 -1.26 -21.57
N SER A 41 -14.78 -2.09 -20.99
CA SER A 41 -14.58 -2.82 -19.72
C SER A 41 -13.66 -4.04 -19.72
N LYS A 42 -12.84 -4.25 -20.76
CA LYS A 42 -11.80 -5.32 -20.77
C LYS A 42 -10.39 -4.77 -20.60
N ASP A 43 -10.08 -3.66 -21.25
CA ASP A 43 -8.72 -3.12 -21.23
C ASP A 43 -8.47 -2.27 -19.98
N GLY A 44 -9.50 -1.66 -19.40
CA GLY A 44 -9.38 -0.86 -18.18
C GLY A 44 -8.73 -1.61 -17.00
N THR A 45 -9.10 -2.86 -16.77
CA THR A 45 -8.51 -3.67 -15.68
C THR A 45 -7.04 -3.99 -15.96
N LEU A 46 -6.68 -4.23 -17.23
CA LEU A 46 -5.30 -4.46 -17.65
C LEU A 46 -4.46 -3.19 -17.53
N ILE A 47 -5.01 -2.03 -17.88
CA ILE A 47 -4.39 -0.71 -17.70
C ILE A 47 -4.11 -0.46 -16.21
N ALA A 48 -5.12 -0.63 -15.36
CA ALA A 48 -5.00 -0.42 -13.92
C ALA A 48 -3.96 -1.39 -13.30
N GLY A 49 -4.01 -2.67 -13.66
CA GLY A 49 -3.07 -3.69 -13.20
C GLY A 49 -1.64 -3.48 -13.70
N GLY A 50 -1.46 -2.98 -14.93
CA GLY A 50 -0.17 -2.63 -15.49
C GLY A 50 0.49 -1.47 -14.73
N PHE A 51 -0.23 -0.36 -14.54
CA PHE A 51 0.29 0.75 -13.74
C PHE A 51 0.55 0.36 -12.28
N LEU A 52 -0.30 -0.48 -11.68
CA LEU A 52 -0.10 -0.96 -10.32
C LEU A 52 1.18 -1.80 -10.19
N SER A 53 1.40 -2.72 -11.13
CA SER A 53 2.60 -3.56 -11.15
C SER A 53 3.85 -2.71 -11.35
N ALA A 54 3.81 -1.76 -12.28
CA ALA A 54 4.89 -0.81 -12.49
C ALA A 54 5.20 0.00 -11.23
N ALA A 55 4.17 0.45 -10.50
CA ALA A 55 4.31 1.20 -9.26
C ALA A 55 4.98 0.37 -8.15
N VAL A 56 4.56 -0.89 -7.97
CA VAL A 56 5.09 -1.78 -6.93
C VAL A 56 6.54 -2.19 -7.20
N TYR A 57 6.96 -2.35 -8.46
CA TYR A 57 8.38 -2.58 -8.76
C TYR A 57 9.20 -1.30 -8.61
N CYS A 58 8.66 -0.17 -9.09
CA CYS A 58 9.31 1.14 -9.04
C CYS A 58 9.59 1.56 -7.59
N SER A 59 8.65 1.34 -6.68
CA SER A 59 8.78 1.71 -5.27
C SER A 59 9.94 1.03 -4.54
N LEU A 60 10.50 -0.07 -5.07
CA LEU A 60 11.65 -0.75 -4.48
C LEU A 60 12.98 -0.01 -4.73
N TYR A 61 13.04 0.85 -5.74
CA TYR A 61 14.27 1.54 -6.14
C TYR A 61 14.11 3.06 -6.32
N ASP A 62 12.91 3.55 -6.61
CA ASP A 62 12.60 4.97 -6.78
C ASP A 62 11.19 5.30 -6.23
N GLN A 63 11.15 5.74 -4.96
CA GLN A 63 9.91 6.01 -4.24
C GLN A 63 9.22 7.31 -4.68
N GLU A 64 9.94 8.24 -5.32
CA GLU A 64 9.35 9.48 -5.82
C GLU A 64 8.64 9.22 -7.15
N THR A 65 9.32 8.55 -8.08
CA THR A 65 8.74 8.22 -9.39
C THR A 65 7.55 7.26 -9.25
N CYS A 66 7.59 6.32 -8.30
CA CYS A 66 6.50 5.34 -8.15
C CYS A 66 5.14 5.98 -7.83
N LYS A 67 5.10 7.18 -7.23
CA LYS A 67 3.87 7.92 -6.92
C LYS A 67 3.03 8.15 -8.17
N LYS A 68 3.69 8.52 -9.27
CA LYS A 68 3.03 8.76 -10.57
C LYS A 68 2.28 7.51 -11.04
N TRP A 69 2.91 6.34 -10.94
CA TRP A 69 2.30 5.08 -11.36
C TRP A 69 1.15 4.65 -10.45
N PHE A 70 1.28 4.83 -9.13
CA PHE A 70 0.17 4.62 -8.21
C PHE A 70 -1.02 5.55 -8.53
N ARG A 71 -0.77 6.83 -8.84
CA ARG A 71 -1.84 7.77 -9.23
C ARG A 71 -2.59 7.32 -10.48
N TYR A 72 -1.87 6.89 -11.52
CA TYR A 72 -2.51 6.38 -12.74
C TYR A 72 -3.30 5.09 -12.51
N ALA A 73 -2.76 4.16 -11.73
CA ALA A 73 -3.49 2.95 -11.35
C ALA A 73 -4.75 3.30 -10.56
N ALA A 74 -4.67 4.23 -9.60
CA ALA A 74 -5.81 4.67 -8.81
C ALA A 74 -6.89 5.33 -9.67
N ASP A 75 -6.51 6.22 -10.61
CA ASP A 75 -7.48 6.83 -11.51
C ASP A 75 -8.17 5.78 -12.39
N ALA A 76 -7.41 4.83 -12.94
CA ALA A 76 -7.96 3.76 -13.75
C ALA A 76 -8.95 2.88 -12.94
N TYR A 77 -8.61 2.49 -11.71
CA TYR A 77 -9.53 1.76 -10.83
C TYR A 77 -10.76 2.59 -10.45
N ALA A 78 -10.62 3.90 -10.25
CA ALA A 78 -11.72 4.79 -9.93
C ALA A 78 -12.70 4.92 -11.11
N GLN A 79 -12.19 5.07 -12.33
CA GLN A 79 -13.00 5.12 -13.55
C GLN A 79 -13.73 3.79 -13.81
N LEU A 80 -13.20 2.66 -13.34
CA LEU A 80 -13.87 1.35 -13.35
C LEU A 80 -14.91 1.15 -12.24
N GLY A 81 -15.08 2.12 -11.33
CA GLY A 81 -15.93 1.99 -10.15
C GLY A 81 -15.43 0.97 -9.12
N GLN A 82 -14.14 0.61 -9.13
CA GLN A 82 -13.57 -0.36 -8.20
C GLN A 82 -13.03 0.34 -6.96
N PRO A 83 -13.57 0.10 -5.74
CA PRO A 83 -13.18 0.83 -4.52
C PRO A 83 -11.72 0.61 -4.11
N PHE A 84 -11.04 -0.38 -4.71
CA PHE A 84 -9.60 -0.61 -4.54
C PHE A 84 -8.75 0.61 -4.91
N TRP A 85 -9.25 1.53 -5.75
CA TRP A 85 -8.56 2.79 -6.06
C TRP A 85 -8.13 3.56 -4.82
N LYS A 86 -8.89 3.47 -3.73
CA LYS A 86 -8.64 4.15 -2.46
C LYS A 86 -7.28 3.76 -1.86
N LEU A 87 -6.98 2.47 -1.79
CA LEU A 87 -5.68 1.98 -1.31
C LEU A 87 -4.53 2.46 -2.21
N VAL A 88 -4.73 2.35 -3.52
CA VAL A 88 -3.73 2.71 -4.51
C VAL A 88 -3.45 4.23 -4.47
N ALA A 89 -4.48 5.04 -4.24
CA ALA A 89 -4.36 6.49 -4.08
C ALA A 89 -3.59 6.88 -2.81
N VAL A 90 -3.74 6.12 -1.71
CA VAL A 90 -2.90 6.28 -0.51
C VAL A 90 -1.43 6.02 -0.85
N CYS A 91 -1.13 4.92 -1.54
CA CYS A 91 0.25 4.60 -1.97
C CYS A 91 0.87 5.70 -2.85
N GLY A 92 0.07 6.41 -3.65
CA GLY A 92 0.54 7.51 -4.51
C GLY A 92 0.56 8.89 -3.85
N ASP A 93 0.27 8.99 -2.54
CA ASP A 93 -0.05 10.24 -1.82
C ASP A 93 -0.90 11.20 -2.66
N TRP A 94 -2.04 10.71 -3.17
CA TRP A 94 -2.87 11.50 -4.09
C TRP A 94 -4.03 12.20 -3.39
N ARG A 95 -3.79 13.43 -2.94
CA ARG A 95 -4.75 14.19 -2.10
C ARG A 95 -5.98 14.71 -2.86
N GLU A 96 -5.85 14.94 -4.16
CA GLU A 96 -6.86 15.63 -4.97
C GLU A 96 -8.11 14.76 -5.28
N MET A 97 -8.07 13.45 -5.02
CA MET A 97 -9.21 12.54 -5.27
C MET A 97 -10.34 12.60 -4.24
N GLU A 98 -10.22 13.42 -3.19
CA GLU A 98 -11.25 13.59 -2.15
C GLU A 98 -12.62 14.04 -2.70
N ALA A 99 -12.65 14.73 -3.85
CA ALA A 99 -13.88 15.21 -4.47
C ALA A 99 -14.78 14.12 -5.09
N ARG A 100 -14.30 12.87 -5.19
CA ARG A 100 -15.05 11.73 -5.76
C ARG A 100 -15.65 10.79 -4.70
N ASP A 101 -15.60 11.16 -3.42
CA ASP A 101 -15.90 10.23 -2.32
C ASP A 101 -17.39 10.16 -1.98
N GLU A 102 -18.11 9.22 -2.60
CA GLU A 102 -19.40 8.74 -2.12
C GLU A 102 -19.23 7.34 -1.51
N PHE A 103 -19.10 7.27 -0.19
CA PHE A 103 -19.05 5.98 0.50
C PHE A 103 -20.46 5.46 0.78
N SER A 104 -20.73 4.21 0.39
CA SER A 104 -21.92 3.46 0.79
C SER A 104 -21.52 2.28 1.68
N THR A 105 -22.13 2.21 2.86
CA THR A 105 -21.97 1.13 3.84
C THR A 105 -22.52 -0.23 3.37
N ASP A 106 -23.29 -0.27 2.28
CA ASP A 106 -23.87 -1.51 1.75
C ASP A 106 -22.84 -2.37 0.99
N GLN A 107 -21.63 -1.86 0.84
CA GLN A 107 -20.53 -2.59 0.22
C GLN A 107 -19.78 -3.36 1.32
N GLY A 108 -19.68 -4.69 1.20
CA GLY A 108 -19.20 -5.60 2.27
C GLY A 108 -17.81 -5.29 2.86
N ALA A 109 -17.30 -6.17 3.74
CA ALA A 109 -16.11 -5.88 4.56
C ALA A 109 -14.88 -5.41 3.77
N GLN A 110 -14.69 -5.87 2.53
CA GLN A 110 -13.60 -5.43 1.65
C GLN A 110 -13.67 -3.93 1.31
N SER A 111 -14.85 -3.40 1.03
CA SER A 111 -15.02 -1.96 0.76
C SER A 111 -14.85 -1.14 2.04
N ILE A 112 -15.34 -1.65 3.17
CA ILE A 112 -15.13 -1.03 4.50
C ILE A 112 -13.63 -0.94 4.81
N PHE A 113 -12.86 -1.99 4.50
CA PHE A 113 -11.41 -2.00 4.66
C PHE A 113 -10.74 -0.89 3.85
N TYR A 114 -11.07 -0.77 2.55
CA TYR A 114 -10.49 0.27 1.70
C TYR A 114 -10.83 1.67 2.18
N GLU A 115 -12.07 1.87 2.63
CA GLU A 115 -12.53 3.13 3.21
C GLU A 115 -11.79 3.48 4.51
N LEU A 116 -11.64 2.50 5.39
CA LEU A 116 -10.95 2.67 6.68
C LEU A 116 -9.52 3.16 6.46
N VAL A 117 -8.76 2.53 5.55
CA VAL A 117 -7.38 2.91 5.25
C VAL A 117 -7.31 4.29 4.58
N TRP A 118 -8.25 4.60 3.67
CA TRP A 118 -8.35 5.90 3.04
C TRP A 118 -8.57 7.03 4.05
N ARG A 119 -9.59 6.89 4.90
CA ARG A 119 -9.88 7.84 5.97
C ARG A 119 -8.73 7.96 6.97
N PHE A 120 -8.10 6.84 7.30
CA PHE A 120 -6.94 6.80 8.17
C PHE A 120 -5.77 7.58 7.57
N ALA A 121 -5.47 7.42 6.28
CA ALA A 121 -4.41 8.19 5.62
C ALA A 121 -4.70 9.70 5.58
N ARG A 122 -5.99 10.08 5.58
CA ARG A 122 -6.47 11.45 5.40
C ARG A 122 -6.87 12.18 6.68
N LYS A 123 -6.76 11.55 7.85
CA LYS A 123 -7.21 12.13 9.14
C LYS A 123 -8.72 12.46 9.16
N LEU A 124 -9.54 11.73 8.40
CA LEU A 124 -10.98 11.98 8.26
C LEU A 124 -11.79 11.15 9.25
N GLU A 125 -12.28 11.75 10.34
CA GLU A 125 -13.27 11.19 11.30
C GLU A 125 -13.10 9.68 11.59
N VAL A 126 -11.85 9.21 11.61
CA VAL A 126 -11.59 7.78 11.40
C VAL A 126 -12.05 6.93 12.59
N ARG A 127 -12.07 7.54 13.78
CA ARG A 127 -12.54 6.94 15.02
C ARG A 127 -14.05 6.72 15.00
N GLU A 128 -14.81 7.70 14.53
CA GLU A 128 -16.27 7.61 14.44
C GLU A 128 -16.66 6.54 13.43
N PHE A 129 -16.00 6.55 12.26
CA PHE A 129 -16.16 5.51 11.26
C PHE A 129 -15.80 4.12 11.79
N ALA A 130 -14.64 3.94 12.41
CA ALA A 130 -14.22 2.66 12.99
C ALA A 130 -15.17 2.17 14.11
N GLY A 131 -15.74 3.10 14.88
CA GLY A 131 -16.74 2.82 15.90
C GLY A 131 -18.10 2.41 15.32
N SER A 132 -18.48 2.93 14.15
CA SER A 132 -19.75 2.63 13.49
C SER A 132 -19.74 1.32 12.69
N ILE A 133 -18.58 0.71 12.45
CA ILE A 133 -18.48 -0.58 11.73
C ILE A 133 -19.23 -1.68 12.52
N PRO A 134 -20.27 -2.30 11.93
CA PRO A 134 -21.01 -3.38 12.58
C PRO A 134 -20.15 -4.61 12.88
N ASP A 135 -20.41 -5.27 14.01
CA ASP A 135 -19.61 -6.41 14.48
C ASP A 135 -19.53 -7.57 13.49
N GLN A 136 -20.58 -7.78 12.69
CA GLN A 136 -20.64 -8.81 11.65
C GLN A 136 -19.54 -8.67 10.57
N TYR A 137 -19.00 -7.47 10.37
CA TYR A 137 -17.91 -7.23 9.42
C TYR A 137 -16.54 -7.35 10.06
N ARG A 138 -16.40 -7.10 11.38
CA ARG A 138 -15.12 -7.07 12.10
C ARG A 138 -14.35 -8.39 11.99
N ALA A 139 -15.06 -9.52 12.04
CA ALA A 139 -14.47 -10.85 11.93
C ALA A 139 -14.21 -11.33 10.49
N GLN A 140 -14.68 -10.59 9.47
CA GLN A 140 -14.51 -10.99 8.08
C GLN A 140 -13.06 -10.77 7.64
N TRP A 141 -12.57 -11.71 6.84
CA TRP A 141 -11.22 -11.68 6.28
C TRP A 141 -11.21 -10.74 5.08
N VAL A 142 -10.31 -9.76 5.11
CA VAL A 142 -10.19 -8.73 4.08
C VAL A 142 -8.76 -8.63 3.59
N GLY A 143 -8.62 -8.03 2.40
CA GLY A 143 -7.34 -7.83 1.77
C GLY A 143 -6.72 -9.12 1.23
N ARG A 144 -5.53 -9.00 0.66
CA ARG A 144 -4.77 -10.13 0.10
C ARG A 144 -3.91 -10.83 1.13
N LEU A 145 -3.52 -10.15 2.21
CA LEU A 145 -2.90 -10.77 3.38
C LEU A 145 -3.84 -11.73 4.10
N GLY A 146 -5.15 -11.61 3.83
CA GLY A 146 -6.19 -12.40 4.47
C GLY A 146 -6.09 -12.22 5.97
N MET A 147 -6.43 -11.04 6.48
CA MET A 147 -6.50 -10.78 7.91
C MET A 147 -7.92 -10.33 8.27
N PRO A 148 -8.39 -10.60 9.51
CA PRO A 148 -9.66 -10.05 9.97
C PRO A 148 -9.67 -8.53 9.90
N LEU A 149 -10.79 -7.93 9.47
CA LEU A 149 -10.98 -6.47 9.42
C LEU A 149 -10.64 -5.80 10.76
N GLN A 150 -10.93 -6.48 11.88
CA GLN A 150 -10.61 -6.02 13.23
C GLN A 150 -9.13 -5.65 13.41
N VAL A 151 -8.20 -6.36 12.77
CA VAL A 151 -6.75 -6.05 12.86
C VAL A 151 -6.46 -4.65 12.34
N TYR A 152 -7.11 -4.25 11.24
CA TYR A 152 -6.96 -2.92 10.66
C TYR A 152 -7.70 -1.85 11.48
N ILE A 153 -8.86 -2.19 12.04
CA ILE A 153 -9.59 -1.32 12.98
C ILE A 153 -8.73 -1.02 14.21
N ASP A 154 -8.10 -2.04 14.80
CA ASP A 154 -7.23 -1.90 15.96
C ASP A 154 -6.04 -0.98 15.64
N LEU A 155 -5.40 -1.14 14.47
CA LEU A 155 -4.34 -0.25 14.02
C LEU A 155 -4.79 1.22 14.05
N VAL A 156 -5.93 1.50 13.43
CA VAL A 156 -6.46 2.86 13.34
C VAL A 156 -6.79 3.43 14.72
N LEU A 157 -7.51 2.66 15.55
CA LEU A 157 -7.95 3.12 16.86
C LEU A 157 -6.78 3.38 17.80
N VAL A 158 -5.81 2.47 17.87
CA VAL A 158 -4.59 2.63 18.68
C VAL A 158 -3.85 3.89 18.25
N ASN A 159 -3.70 4.13 16.95
CA ASN A 159 -2.99 5.32 16.45
C ASN A 159 -3.73 6.63 16.73
N SER A 160 -5.05 6.58 16.87
CA SER A 160 -5.89 7.77 17.14
C SER A 160 -6.03 8.13 18.63
N ILE A 161 -5.71 7.22 19.55
CA ILE A 161 -5.96 7.38 20.99
C ILE A 161 -4.66 7.39 21.79
N GLU A 162 -3.72 6.52 21.44
CA GLU A 162 -2.49 6.34 22.21
C GLU A 162 -1.38 7.24 21.71
N ASN A 163 -0.62 7.85 22.62
CA ASN A 163 0.56 8.65 22.25
C ASN A 163 1.88 7.87 22.32
N ARG A 164 1.84 6.60 22.75
CA ARG A 164 3.06 5.79 22.91
C ARG A 164 3.46 5.13 21.60
N ALA A 165 4.67 5.44 21.13
CA ALA A 165 5.23 4.91 19.88
C ALA A 165 5.28 3.37 19.86
N ASP A 166 5.66 2.71 20.96
CA ASP A 166 5.71 1.25 21.06
C ASP A 166 4.33 0.61 20.80
N THR A 167 3.27 1.09 21.44
CA THR A 167 1.91 0.55 21.26
C THR A 167 1.42 0.76 19.82
N LYS A 168 1.68 1.93 19.23
CA LYS A 168 1.40 2.21 17.81
C LYS A 168 2.13 1.22 16.90
N PHE A 169 3.40 0.94 17.19
CA PHE A 169 4.21 0.01 16.41
C PHE A 169 3.74 -1.43 16.56
N GLN A 170 3.39 -1.89 17.76
CA GLN A 170 2.85 -3.23 18.00
C GLN A 170 1.58 -3.52 17.18
N ALA A 171 0.73 -2.50 16.99
CA ALA A 171 -0.45 -2.65 16.14
C ALA A 171 -0.07 -2.83 14.65
N MET A 172 0.93 -2.08 14.17
CA MET A 172 1.46 -2.21 12.81
C MET A 172 2.25 -3.52 12.60
N GLU A 173 2.94 -4.00 13.63
CA GLU A 173 3.79 -5.19 13.59
C GLU A 173 3.02 -6.43 13.13
N ARG A 174 1.75 -6.59 13.53
CA ARG A 174 0.92 -7.72 13.08
C ARG A 174 0.78 -7.75 11.55
N ILE A 175 0.61 -6.60 10.93
CA ILE A 175 0.47 -6.46 9.48
C ILE A 175 1.82 -6.71 8.80
N LEU A 176 2.91 -6.15 9.34
CA LEU A 176 4.25 -6.32 8.81
C LEU A 176 4.73 -7.78 8.91
N GLN A 177 4.47 -8.46 10.03
CA GLN A 177 4.76 -9.88 10.20
C GLN A 177 4.03 -10.72 9.17
N ARG A 178 2.71 -10.50 8.99
CA ARG A 178 1.93 -11.23 7.99
C ARG A 178 2.41 -10.98 6.56
N SER A 179 2.77 -9.74 6.23
CA SER A 179 3.39 -9.42 4.95
C SER A 179 4.72 -10.16 4.76
N THR A 180 5.54 -10.25 5.81
CA THR A 180 6.84 -10.92 5.76
C THR A 180 6.69 -12.42 5.56
N GLU A 181 5.71 -13.05 6.22
CA GLU A 181 5.35 -14.45 5.97
C GLU A 181 4.98 -14.67 4.50
N HIS A 182 4.12 -13.80 3.94
CA HIS A 182 3.72 -13.89 2.55
C HIS A 182 4.90 -13.73 1.59
N THR A 183 5.75 -12.71 1.79
CA THR A 183 6.97 -12.53 0.99
C THR A 183 7.94 -13.70 1.14
N SER A 184 8.08 -14.28 2.34
CA SER A 184 8.93 -15.45 2.56
C SER A 184 8.42 -16.69 1.83
N LEU A 185 7.09 -16.86 1.75
CA LEU A 185 6.46 -17.91 0.95
C LEU A 185 6.74 -17.72 -0.53
N LEU A 186 6.61 -16.48 -1.06
CA LEU A 186 6.96 -16.18 -2.44
C LEU A 186 8.44 -16.44 -2.73
N GLN A 187 9.34 -16.09 -1.82
CA GLN A 187 10.78 -16.34 -1.92
C GLN A 187 11.16 -17.82 -1.89
N SER A 188 10.32 -18.67 -1.28
CA SER A 188 10.55 -20.11 -1.27
C SER A 188 10.47 -20.71 -2.67
N ASP A 189 9.67 -20.13 -3.56
CA ASP A 189 9.70 -20.38 -4.99
C ASP A 189 10.75 -19.49 -5.68
N ARG A 190 12.02 -19.88 -5.52
CA ARG A 190 13.16 -19.12 -6.08
C ARG A 190 13.04 -18.86 -7.57
N TYR A 191 12.45 -19.79 -8.34
CA TYR A 191 12.34 -19.65 -9.79
C TYR A 191 11.41 -18.49 -10.16
N HIS A 192 10.20 -18.47 -9.59
CA HIS A 192 9.24 -17.40 -9.87
C HIS A 192 9.66 -16.08 -9.21
N TRP A 193 10.27 -16.13 -8.02
CA TRP A 193 10.80 -14.96 -7.34
C TRP A 193 11.95 -14.31 -8.11
N GLU A 194 13.02 -15.01 -8.44
CA GLU A 194 14.18 -14.40 -9.13
C GLU A 194 13.83 -13.92 -10.55
N LYS A 195 12.85 -14.55 -11.19
CA LYS A 195 12.35 -14.15 -12.51
C LYS A 195 11.19 -13.14 -12.44
N GLN A 196 10.68 -12.83 -11.25
CA GLN A 196 9.52 -11.95 -11.03
C GLN A 196 8.32 -12.33 -11.91
N ILE A 197 8.04 -13.63 -12.00
CA ILE A 197 6.92 -14.17 -12.78
C ILE A 197 5.68 -14.18 -11.91
N GLY A 198 4.79 -13.20 -12.12
CA GLY A 198 3.45 -13.18 -11.49
C GLY A 198 3.44 -12.93 -9.99
N ALA A 199 4.57 -12.56 -9.38
CA ALA A 199 4.68 -12.31 -7.94
C ALA A 199 5.05 -10.85 -7.68
N LEU A 200 4.20 -10.13 -6.96
CA LEU A 200 4.54 -8.82 -6.42
C LEU A 200 5.38 -9.00 -5.15
N PRO A 201 6.41 -8.17 -4.92
CA PRO A 201 7.28 -8.27 -3.74
C PRO A 201 6.54 -8.05 -2.41
N TYR A 202 5.45 -7.28 -2.45
CA TYR A 202 4.53 -7.03 -1.36
C TYR A 202 3.16 -6.62 -1.92
N GLU A 203 2.11 -6.73 -1.10
CA GLU A 203 0.76 -6.33 -1.50
C GLU A 203 0.53 -4.82 -1.29
N PRO A 204 -0.12 -4.10 -2.23
CA PRO A 204 -0.33 -2.65 -2.14
C PRO A 204 -1.03 -2.20 -0.85
N GLU A 205 -1.87 -3.05 -0.27
CA GLU A 205 -2.54 -2.76 0.99
C GLU A 205 -1.58 -2.59 2.18
N VAL A 206 -0.47 -3.33 2.20
CA VAL A 206 0.55 -3.22 3.24
C VAL A 206 1.23 -1.87 3.15
N LEU A 207 1.58 -1.46 1.93
CA LEU A 207 2.16 -0.15 1.68
C LEU A 207 1.16 0.97 2.03
N ALA A 208 -0.11 0.84 1.64
CA ALA A 208 -1.14 1.81 1.97
C ALA A 208 -1.30 1.98 3.49
N CYS A 209 -1.34 0.87 4.25
CA CYS A 209 -1.36 0.90 5.71
C CYS A 209 -0.11 1.57 6.28
N CYS A 210 1.08 1.29 5.74
CA CYS A 210 2.33 1.91 6.18
C CYS A 210 2.34 3.42 5.92
N VAL A 211 1.93 3.87 4.72
CA VAL A 211 1.81 5.29 4.38
C VAL A 211 0.78 5.97 5.28
N ALA A 212 -0.39 5.36 5.45
CA ALA A 212 -1.44 5.88 6.31
C ALA A 212 -0.97 6.03 7.76
N PHE A 213 -0.29 5.01 8.28
CA PHE A 213 0.27 4.99 9.62
C PHE A 213 1.31 6.10 9.81
N LEU A 214 2.30 6.22 8.93
CA LEU A 214 3.32 7.26 9.01
C LEU A 214 2.74 8.67 8.96
N ASN A 215 1.65 8.88 8.21
CA ASN A 215 0.91 10.16 8.21
C ASN A 215 0.25 10.50 9.56
N GLN A 216 0.02 9.50 10.43
CA GLN A 216 -0.56 9.66 11.78
C GLN A 216 0.47 9.67 12.91
N VAL A 217 1.75 9.45 12.62
CA VAL A 217 2.78 9.45 13.66
C VAL A 217 3.09 10.88 14.06
N ASP A 218 2.49 11.31 15.18
CA ASP A 218 2.95 12.46 15.94
C ASP A 218 4.23 12.10 16.71
N GLY A 219 5.23 12.98 16.73
CA GLY A 219 6.51 12.73 17.42
C GLY A 219 7.42 11.75 16.68
N PHE A 220 7.70 12.05 15.40
CA PHE A 220 8.48 11.21 14.49
C PHE A 220 9.83 10.73 15.05
N GLU A 221 10.49 11.52 15.90
CA GLU A 221 11.78 11.16 16.52
C GLU A 221 11.67 9.96 17.48
N ALA A 222 10.64 9.91 18.33
CA ALA A 222 10.43 8.77 19.22
C ALA A 222 10.08 7.50 18.43
N PHE A 223 9.36 7.68 17.32
CA PHE A 223 9.00 6.61 16.42
C PHE A 223 10.20 6.04 15.66
N THR A 224 11.08 6.89 15.12
CA THR A 224 12.28 6.42 14.41
C THR A 224 13.24 5.69 15.35
N GLN A 225 13.34 6.11 16.62
CA GLN A 225 14.08 5.35 17.64
C GLN A 225 13.52 3.94 17.85
N GLU A 226 12.21 3.80 18.00
CA GLU A 226 11.55 2.49 18.16
C GLU A 226 11.73 1.62 16.91
N LEU A 227 11.60 2.20 15.71
CA LEU A 227 11.83 1.51 14.45
C LEU A 227 13.27 0.97 14.36
N ARG A 228 14.28 1.77 14.74
CA ARG A 228 15.69 1.32 14.76
C ARG A 228 15.94 0.18 15.73
N ILE A 229 15.30 0.19 16.90
CA ILE A 229 15.41 -0.90 17.88
C ILE A 229 14.91 -2.21 17.25
N ARG A 230 13.79 -2.15 16.53
CA ARG A 230 13.16 -3.32 15.92
C ARG A 230 13.85 -3.79 14.64
N GLU A 231 14.37 -2.88 13.83
CA GLU A 231 15.13 -3.22 12.62
C GLU A 231 16.35 -4.08 12.89
N ARG A 232 17.03 -3.88 14.03
CA ARG A 232 18.14 -4.74 14.46
C ARG A 232 17.73 -6.20 14.57
N ASN A 233 16.45 -6.47 14.83
CA ASN A 233 15.92 -7.81 15.03
C ASN A 233 15.22 -8.36 13.78
N THR A 234 14.57 -7.51 12.97
CA THR A 234 13.73 -7.94 11.84
C THR A 234 13.78 -7.00 10.62
N ARG A 235 14.97 -6.76 10.07
CA ARG A 235 15.18 -5.85 8.93
C ARG A 235 14.22 -6.05 7.74
N ALA A 236 14.01 -7.29 7.29
CA ALA A 236 13.14 -7.57 6.14
C ALA A 236 11.66 -7.17 6.36
N SER A 237 11.14 -7.28 7.59
CA SER A 237 9.73 -6.97 7.87
C SER A 237 9.43 -5.47 7.82
N THR A 238 10.45 -4.63 7.89
CA THR A 238 10.29 -3.17 7.88
C THR A 238 10.34 -2.57 6.48
N ILE A 239 10.70 -3.34 5.45
CA ILE A 239 10.85 -2.84 4.07
C ILE A 239 9.62 -2.05 3.59
N PRO A 240 8.37 -2.52 3.73
CA PRO A 240 7.20 -1.74 3.31
C PRO A 240 7.07 -0.39 4.02
N LEU A 241 7.45 -0.31 5.29
CA LEU A 241 7.43 0.91 6.09
C LEU A 241 8.50 1.90 5.63
N ARG A 242 9.69 1.40 5.25
CA ARG A 242 10.79 2.22 4.72
C ARG A 242 10.44 2.78 3.34
N ILE A 243 9.82 1.97 2.48
CA ILE A 243 9.26 2.41 1.19
C ILE A 243 8.22 3.51 1.42
N ALA A 244 7.30 3.30 2.36
CA ALA A 244 6.29 4.31 2.71
C ALA A 244 6.92 5.63 3.18
N ALA A 245 7.98 5.57 3.99
CA ALA A 245 8.72 6.76 4.41
C ALA A 245 9.34 7.49 3.21
N GLY A 246 9.95 6.75 2.27
CA GLY A 246 10.46 7.32 1.02
C GLY A 246 9.37 7.97 0.17
N ILE A 247 8.20 7.36 0.07
CA ILE A 247 7.03 7.96 -0.61
C ILE A 247 6.58 9.24 0.09
N LEU A 248 6.68 9.33 1.42
CA LEU A 248 6.32 10.54 2.14
C LEU A 248 7.43 11.60 2.16
N GLY A 249 8.60 11.31 1.57
CA GLY A 249 9.76 12.19 1.65
C GLY A 249 10.31 12.35 3.07
N LEU A 250 10.06 11.36 3.94
CA LEU A 250 10.51 11.37 5.33
C LEU A 250 11.95 10.85 5.40
N GLU A 251 12.85 11.68 5.92
CA GLU A 251 14.23 11.28 6.18
C GLU A 251 14.28 10.43 7.45
N ILE A 252 14.41 9.11 7.25
CA ILE A 252 14.74 8.17 8.33
C ILE A 252 16.16 7.69 8.08
N ASP A 253 17.09 8.15 8.90
CA ASP A 253 18.45 7.62 8.94
C ASP A 253 18.40 6.19 9.50
N PHE A 254 18.55 5.20 8.62
CA PHE A 254 18.61 3.77 8.92
C PHE A 254 20.06 3.30 9.10
#